data_AF-A0AA40DNI8-F1
#
_entry.id   AF-A0AA40DNI8-F1
#
_cell.length_a   1.000
_cell.length_b   1.000
_cell.length_c   1.000
_cell.angle_alpha   90.00
_cell.angle_beta   90.00
_cell.angle_gamma   90.00
#
_symmetry.space_group_name_H-M   'P 1'
#
loop_
_entity.id
_entity.type
_entity.pdbx_description
1 polymer ?
#
loop_
_entity_poly.entity_id
_entity_poly.type
_entity_poly.pdbx_seq_one_letter_code
_entity_poly.pdbx_strand_id
1 'polypeptide(L)'
;MRILGSISNFAQDEGHIFQLRQGGEHPGILLIHLWSKDSQAKYFPGSHLIPLDSVRVANRMWEVPPAALEQAGIVGEEKLFTDGGLAILNARLALEMPHGSPVTCGFVVRDDLTDIEKELKRWPRMVLPKSAVQMVAELQSEKMGVHFTIKDET
;
A
#
# COMPACT_ATOMS: atom_id res chain seq x y z
N MET A 1 17.63 3.10 -0.83
CA MET A 1 16.90 3.82 -1.92
C MET A 1 15.40 3.55 -1.78
N ARG A 2 14.51 4.42 -2.27
CA ARG A 2 13.04 4.22 -2.22
C ARG A 2 12.46 4.27 -3.63
N ILE A 3 11.73 3.24 -4.05
CA ILE A 3 11.18 3.20 -5.41
C ILE A 3 9.66 3.15 -5.36
N LEU A 4 9.01 4.14 -5.96
CA LEU A 4 7.58 4.10 -6.21
C LEU A 4 7.30 3.01 -7.25
N GLY A 5 6.64 1.94 -6.81
CA GLY A 5 6.40 0.74 -7.60
C GLY A 5 4.97 0.64 -8.14
N SER A 6 4.00 1.23 -7.46
CA SER A 6 2.59 1.11 -7.83
C SER A 6 1.77 2.32 -7.39
N ILE A 7 0.71 2.58 -8.16
CA ILE A 7 -0.41 3.45 -7.79
C ILE A 7 -1.68 2.67 -8.09
N SER A 8 -2.54 2.50 -7.09
CA SER A 8 -3.78 1.73 -7.19
C SER A 8 -4.89 2.41 -6.41
N ASN A 9 -6.13 2.20 -6.84
CA ASN A 9 -7.33 2.56 -6.06
C ASN A 9 -7.95 1.28 -5.53
N PHE A 10 -8.15 1.22 -4.22
CA PHE A 10 -8.86 0.09 -3.60
C PHE A 10 -10.28 0.52 -3.26
N ALA A 11 -11.25 -0.27 -3.69
CA ALA A 11 -12.65 -0.01 -3.36
C ALA A 11 -12.87 -0.10 -1.84
N GLN A 12 -13.79 0.71 -1.33
CA GLN A 12 -14.32 0.55 0.02
C GLN A 12 -14.99 -0.82 0.14
N ASP A 13 -14.91 -1.42 1.32
CA ASP A 13 -15.45 -2.74 1.60
C ASP A 13 -15.70 -2.85 3.11
N GLU A 14 -16.96 -2.70 3.49
CA GLU A 14 -17.39 -2.60 4.88
C GLU A 14 -17.42 -3.99 5.54
N GLY A 15 -16.91 -4.09 6.77
CA GLY A 15 -16.87 -5.35 7.51
C GLY A 15 -15.73 -6.29 7.12
N HIS A 16 -14.94 -5.93 6.10
CA HIS A 16 -13.78 -6.71 5.66
C HIS A 16 -12.47 -6.03 6.00
N ILE A 17 -11.54 -6.78 6.60
CA ILE A 17 -10.24 -6.30 7.05
C ILE A 17 -9.17 -6.84 6.12
N PHE A 18 -8.30 -5.96 5.61
CA PHE A 18 -7.29 -6.33 4.63
C PHE A 18 -5.87 -5.92 5.03
N GLN A 19 -4.90 -6.68 4.52
CA GLN A 19 -3.51 -6.30 4.36
C GLN A 19 -3.16 -6.29 2.87
N LEU A 20 -2.32 -5.36 2.44
CA LEU A 20 -1.83 -5.36 1.06
C LEU A 20 -0.68 -6.37 0.87
N ARG A 21 -0.03 -6.76 1.96
CA ARG A 21 1.01 -7.79 1.99
C ARG A 21 0.82 -8.72 3.18
N GLN A 22 0.88 -10.03 2.93
CA GLN A 22 0.99 -11.05 3.96
C GLN A 22 2.34 -10.90 4.70
N GLY A 23 2.40 -11.43 5.93
CA GLY A 23 3.62 -11.49 6.74
C GLY A 23 4.88 -12.02 6.01
N GLY A 24 6.04 -11.79 6.64
CA GLY A 24 7.36 -12.15 6.12
C GLY A 24 8.46 -11.32 6.78
N GLU A 25 9.72 -11.74 6.67
CA GLU A 25 10.84 -11.22 7.50
C GLU A 25 11.12 -9.72 7.35
N HIS A 26 10.64 -9.05 6.29
CA HIS A 26 11.06 -7.68 6.01
C HIS A 26 9.92 -6.69 5.65
N PRO A 27 9.79 -5.56 6.39
CA PRO A 27 8.73 -4.55 6.27
C PRO A 27 8.78 -3.66 5.00
N GLY A 28 9.34 -4.16 3.90
CA GLY A 28 9.90 -3.35 2.80
C GLY A 28 8.97 -2.66 1.86
N ILE A 29 7.69 -2.62 2.19
CA ILE A 29 6.76 -1.83 1.41
C ILE A 29 6.12 -0.83 2.36
N LEU A 30 6.37 0.43 2.06
CA LEU A 30 5.66 1.55 2.63
C LEU A 30 4.50 1.89 1.71
N LEU A 31 3.32 2.10 2.26
CA LEU A 31 2.19 2.62 1.51
C LEU A 31 1.90 4.04 1.96
N ILE A 32 1.50 4.86 1.00
CA ILE A 32 0.90 6.17 1.23
C ILE A 32 -0.54 6.09 0.72
N HIS A 33 -1.51 6.26 1.61
CA HIS A 33 -2.92 6.38 1.26
C HIS A 33 -3.30 7.87 1.22
N LEU A 34 -3.83 8.31 0.09
CA LEU A 34 -4.41 9.63 -0.10
C LEU A 34 -5.92 9.50 -0.05
N TRP A 35 -6.52 10.04 1.01
CA TRP A 35 -7.96 9.96 1.30
C TRP A 35 -8.69 11.19 0.80
N SER A 36 -9.85 10.97 0.18
CA SER A 36 -10.78 12.06 -0.13
C SER A 36 -11.52 12.54 1.12
N LYS A 37 -12.13 13.71 0.99
CA LYS A 37 -13.02 14.29 2.00
C LYS A 37 -14.06 13.27 2.50
N ASP A 38 -14.32 13.33 3.80
CA ASP A 38 -15.32 12.55 4.52
C ASP A 38 -15.09 11.02 4.54
N SER A 39 -13.92 10.55 4.08
CA SER A 39 -13.57 9.13 4.14
C SER A 39 -13.39 8.64 5.58
N GLN A 40 -13.60 7.34 5.78
CA GLN A 40 -13.41 6.64 7.05
C GLN A 40 -12.53 5.41 6.83
N ALA A 41 -11.58 5.22 7.74
CA ALA A 41 -10.77 4.01 7.79
C ALA A 41 -10.66 3.54 9.23
N LYS A 42 -10.53 2.23 9.43
CA LYS A 42 -10.17 1.65 10.72
C LYS A 42 -8.84 0.96 10.58
N TYR A 43 -7.85 1.42 11.32
CA TYR A 43 -6.51 0.87 11.32
C TYR A 43 -6.31 -0.04 12.53
N PHE A 44 -5.50 -1.08 12.42
CA PHE A 44 -5.21 -1.99 13.54
C PHE A 44 -3.73 -1.87 13.92
N PRO A 45 -3.35 -0.92 14.80
CA PRO A 45 -1.96 -0.69 15.17
C PRO A 45 -1.28 -1.94 15.72
N GLY A 46 0.01 -2.10 15.44
CA GLY A 46 0.77 -3.28 15.86
C GLY A 46 0.52 -4.54 15.02
N SER A 47 -0.54 -4.62 14.21
CA SER A 47 -0.82 -5.80 13.38
C SER A 47 0.27 -6.10 12.35
N HIS A 48 1.05 -5.09 11.97
CA HIS A 48 2.17 -5.21 11.04
C HIS A 48 3.44 -5.79 11.70
N LEU A 49 3.44 -6.00 13.02
CA LEU A 49 4.56 -6.54 13.80
C LEU A 49 4.47 -8.06 13.99
N ILE A 50 3.30 -8.64 13.77
CA ILE A 50 3.05 -10.08 13.92
C ILE A 50 2.57 -10.70 12.60
N PRO A 51 2.81 -11.99 12.37
CA PRO A 51 2.11 -12.71 11.32
C PRO A 51 0.63 -12.83 11.69
N LEU A 52 -0.24 -12.56 10.72
CA LEU A 52 -1.68 -12.80 10.82
C LEU A 52 -2.07 -13.86 9.80
N ASP A 53 -2.99 -14.74 10.18
CA ASP A 53 -3.53 -15.80 9.31
C ASP A 53 -4.49 -15.19 8.28
N SER A 54 -3.91 -14.58 7.25
CA SER A 54 -4.63 -13.89 6.19
C SER A 54 -4.80 -14.76 4.94
N VAL A 55 -5.91 -14.63 4.23
CA VAL A 55 -6.22 -15.38 3.00
C VAL A 55 -6.20 -14.45 1.79
N ARG A 56 -5.60 -14.91 0.68
CA ARG A 56 -5.58 -14.14 -0.57
C ARG A 56 -6.97 -14.14 -1.21
N VAL A 57 -7.51 -12.95 -1.48
CA VAL A 57 -8.86 -12.78 -2.05
C VAL A 57 -8.84 -12.17 -3.46
N ALA A 58 -10.01 -12.13 -4.12
CA ALA A 58 -10.15 -11.74 -5.53
C ALA A 58 -9.64 -10.32 -5.85
N ASN A 59 -9.73 -9.40 -4.89
CA ASN A 59 -9.21 -8.03 -5.02
C ASN A 59 -7.66 -7.95 -4.90
N ARG A 60 -6.98 -9.11 -4.85
CA ARG A 60 -5.52 -9.25 -4.71
C ARG A 60 -4.96 -8.70 -3.39
N MET A 61 -5.81 -8.44 -2.41
CA MET A 61 -5.42 -8.17 -1.03
C MET A 61 -5.45 -9.48 -0.21
N TRP A 62 -5.01 -9.37 1.03
CA TRP A 62 -5.04 -10.44 2.01
C TRP A 62 -6.09 -10.12 3.06
N GLU A 63 -7.18 -10.87 3.07
CA GLU A 63 -8.24 -10.71 4.05
C GLU A 63 -7.80 -11.30 5.39
N VAL A 64 -8.02 -10.54 6.47
CA VAL A 64 -7.69 -10.90 7.84
C VAL A 64 -8.98 -11.21 8.59
N PRO A 65 -9.16 -12.43 9.11
CA PRO A 65 -10.31 -12.73 9.96
C PRO A 65 -10.30 -11.87 11.24
N PRO A 66 -11.43 -11.27 11.66
CA PRO A 66 -11.50 -10.49 12.90
C PRO A 66 -10.99 -11.26 14.12
N ALA A 67 -11.28 -12.56 14.21
CA ALA A 67 -10.82 -13.44 15.29
C ALA A 67 -9.28 -13.49 15.41
N ALA A 68 -8.53 -13.33 14.31
CA ALA A 68 -7.07 -13.31 14.36
C ALA A 68 -6.54 -12.05 15.07
N LEU A 69 -7.23 -10.91 14.92
CA LEU A 69 -6.89 -9.67 15.61
C LEU A 69 -7.29 -9.71 17.09
N GLU A 70 -8.46 -10.28 17.38
CA GLU A 70 -8.95 -10.48 18.75
C GLU A 70 -8.01 -11.39 19.55
N GLN A 71 -7.58 -12.52 18.98
CA GLN A 71 -6.62 -13.44 19.61
C GLN A 71 -5.26 -12.78 19.87
N ALA A 72 -4.87 -11.84 19.00
CA ALA A 72 -3.66 -11.04 19.17
C ALA A 72 -3.83 -9.86 20.15
N GLY A 73 -5.04 -9.62 20.66
CA GLY A 73 -5.35 -8.47 21.52
C GLY A 73 -5.23 -7.12 20.79
N ILE A 74 -5.39 -7.11 19.46
CA ILE A 74 -5.26 -5.90 18.64
C ILE A 74 -6.64 -5.28 18.44
N VAL A 75 -6.75 -4.01 18.81
CA VAL A 75 -7.98 -3.22 18.68
C VAL A 75 -7.84 -2.23 17.53
N GLY A 76 -8.91 -2.09 16.75
CA GLY A 76 -8.94 -1.14 15.65
C GLY A 76 -9.22 0.29 16.12
N GLU A 77 -8.50 1.25 15.54
CA GLU A 77 -8.67 2.69 15.72
C GLU A 77 -9.35 3.30 14.50
N GLU A 78 -10.48 3.96 14.71
CA GLU A 78 -11.22 4.64 13.67
C GLU A 78 -10.62 6.01 13.36
N LYS A 79 -10.55 6.34 12.08
CA LYS A 79 -10.07 7.61 11.58
C LYS A 79 -11.05 8.20 10.56
N LEU A 80 -11.59 9.36 10.90
CA LEU A 80 -12.35 10.21 9.99
C LEU A 80 -11.42 11.22 9.31
N PHE A 81 -11.53 11.33 7.98
CA PHE A 81 -10.79 12.27 7.14
C PHE A 81 -11.71 13.41 6.68
N THR A 82 -12.11 14.29 7.60
CA THR A 82 -13.11 15.35 7.36
C THR A 82 -12.81 16.25 6.17
N ASP A 83 -11.52 16.53 5.90
CA ASP A 83 -11.08 17.38 4.79
C ASP A 83 -10.19 16.61 3.80
N GLY A 84 -10.29 15.28 3.84
CA GLY A 84 -9.33 14.37 3.22
C GLY A 84 -8.09 14.21 4.09
N GLY A 85 -7.07 13.53 3.57
CA GLY A 85 -5.82 13.40 4.30
C GLY A 85 -4.86 12.37 3.72
N LEU A 86 -3.78 12.17 4.45
CA LEU A 86 -2.71 11.27 4.08
C LEU A 86 -2.39 10.35 5.25
N ALA A 87 -2.28 9.06 4.98
CA ALA A 87 -1.79 8.06 5.93
C ALA A 87 -0.55 7.36 5.36
N ILE A 88 0.49 7.24 6.17
CA ILE A 88 1.70 6.47 5.85
C ILE A 88 1.66 5.21 6.69
N LEU A 89 1.72 4.04 6.04
CA LEU A 89 1.58 2.76 6.73
C LEU A 89 2.53 1.70 6.17
N ASN A 90 2.79 0.70 7.01
CA ASN A 90 3.41 -0.55 6.56
C ASN A 90 2.39 -1.34 5.72
N ALA A 91 2.81 -1.96 4.61
CA ALA A 91 1.88 -2.75 3.78
C ALA A 91 1.24 -3.98 4.46
N ARG A 92 1.79 -4.39 5.61
CA ARG A 92 1.24 -5.45 6.48
C ARG A 92 0.29 -4.93 7.56
N LEU A 93 0.08 -3.61 7.65
CA LEU A 93 -0.91 -3.07 8.57
C LEU A 93 -2.29 -3.56 8.10
N ALA A 94 -3.06 -4.12 9.02
CA ALA A 94 -4.44 -4.49 8.77
C ALA A 94 -5.28 -3.21 8.82
N LEU A 95 -6.18 -3.07 7.87
CA LEU A 95 -7.11 -1.96 7.79
C LEU A 95 -8.46 -2.40 7.26
N GLU A 96 -9.49 -1.68 7.67
CA GLU A 96 -10.82 -1.72 7.08
C GLU A 96 -11.10 -0.35 6.48
N MET A 97 -11.90 -0.31 5.40
CA MET A 97 -12.25 0.92 4.69
C MET A 97 -13.77 1.02 4.58
N PRO A 98 -14.47 1.38 5.69
CA PRO A 98 -15.94 1.41 5.71
C PRO A 98 -16.52 2.45 4.75
N HIS A 99 -15.82 3.57 4.53
CA HIS A 99 -16.30 4.63 3.66
C HIS A 99 -15.18 5.35 2.92
N GLY A 100 -15.31 5.48 1.61
CA GLY A 100 -14.31 6.10 0.76
C GLY A 100 -13.17 5.15 0.36
N SER A 101 -12.42 5.55 -0.65
CA SER A 101 -11.37 4.74 -1.27
C SER A 101 -10.10 5.56 -1.42
N PRO A 102 -8.96 5.10 -0.89
CA PRO A 102 -7.72 5.85 -1.03
C PRO A 102 -7.10 5.63 -2.39
N VAL A 103 -6.40 6.66 -2.90
CA VAL A 103 -5.32 6.43 -3.86
C VAL A 103 -4.13 5.90 -3.05
N THR A 104 -3.70 4.68 -3.34
CA THR A 104 -2.59 4.02 -2.64
C THR A 104 -1.34 4.02 -3.50
N CYS A 105 -0.28 4.66 -3.00
CA CYS A 105 1.05 4.64 -3.59
C CYS A 105 1.94 3.64 -2.83
N GLY A 106 2.47 2.63 -3.51
CA GLY A 106 3.35 1.62 -2.93
C GLY A 106 4.82 1.89 -3.19
N PHE A 107 5.63 1.98 -2.14
CA PHE A 107 7.07 2.20 -2.21
C PHE A 107 7.84 1.00 -1.71
N VAL A 108 8.77 0.48 -2.51
CA VAL A 108 9.76 -0.48 -2.03
C VAL A 108 10.86 0.29 -1.29
N VAL A 109 11.08 -0.06 -0.03
CA VAL A 109 12.06 0.57 0.86
C VAL A 109 13.03 -0.49 1.39
N ARG A 110 14.25 -0.48 0.85
CA ARG A 110 15.36 -1.36 1.25
C ARG A 110 16.68 -0.60 1.21
N ASP A 111 17.64 -1.12 1.97
CA ASP A 111 19.01 -0.66 1.95
C ASP A 111 19.81 -1.33 0.81
N ASP A 112 19.54 -2.61 0.53
CA ASP A 112 20.15 -3.36 -0.58
C ASP A 112 19.34 -3.20 -1.88
N LEU A 113 20.00 -2.70 -2.93
CA LEU A 113 19.43 -2.53 -4.27
C LEU A 113 19.00 -3.85 -4.92
N THR A 114 19.73 -4.93 -4.67
CA THR A 114 19.45 -6.28 -5.21
C THR A 114 18.08 -6.77 -4.74
N ASP A 115 17.72 -6.49 -3.49
CA ASP A 115 16.43 -6.88 -2.93
C ASP A 115 15.29 -5.99 -3.44
N ILE A 116 15.58 -4.71 -3.72
CA ILE A 116 14.62 -3.84 -4.41
C ILE A 116 14.30 -4.40 -5.79
N GLU A 117 15.32 -4.76 -6.58
CA GLU A 117 15.12 -5.30 -7.93
C GLU A 117 14.36 -6.62 -7.92
N LYS A 118 14.67 -7.54 -7.00
CA LYS A 118 13.94 -8.80 -6.84
C LYS A 118 12.46 -8.59 -6.50
N GLU A 119 12.15 -7.62 -5.65
CA GLU A 119 10.77 -7.25 -5.31
C GLU A 119 10.06 -6.65 -6.52
N LEU A 120 10.67 -5.65 -7.18
CA LEU A 120 10.08 -4.96 -8.32
C LEU A 120 9.88 -5.85 -9.54
N LYS A 121 10.68 -6.90 -9.74
CA LYS A 121 10.43 -7.90 -10.80
C LYS A 121 9.05 -8.57 -10.71
N ARG A 122 8.43 -8.57 -9.53
CA ARG A 122 7.10 -9.16 -9.29
C ARG A 122 5.98 -8.14 -9.43
N TRP A 123 6.31 -6.85 -9.55
CA TRP A 123 5.34 -5.77 -9.63
C TRP A 123 5.08 -5.41 -11.08
N PRO A 124 3.82 -5.13 -11.45
CA PRO A 124 3.54 -4.52 -12.75
C PRO A 124 4.20 -3.14 -12.79
N ARG A 125 4.83 -2.81 -13.92
CA ARG A 125 5.34 -1.46 -14.14
C ARG A 125 4.19 -0.47 -14.28
N MET A 126 4.34 0.70 -13.67
CA MET A 126 3.38 1.78 -13.88
C MET A 126 3.46 2.27 -15.32
N VAL A 127 2.33 2.28 -16.01
CA VAL A 127 2.25 2.81 -17.38
C VAL A 127 1.96 4.30 -17.30
N LEU A 128 2.93 5.11 -17.69
CA LEU A 128 2.83 6.57 -17.61
C LEU A 128 2.66 7.20 -19.00
N PRO A 129 1.92 8.31 -19.12
CA PRO A 129 1.85 9.05 -20.37
C PRO A 129 3.20 9.69 -20.70
N LYS A 130 3.49 9.92 -21.99
CA LYS A 130 4.71 10.61 -22.45
C LYS A 130 4.90 11.98 -21.78
N SER A 131 3.81 12.68 -21.46
CA SER A 131 3.84 13.97 -20.75
C SER A 131 4.46 13.90 -19.36
N ALA A 132 4.50 12.72 -18.73
CA ALA A 132 5.08 12.54 -17.40
C ALA A 132 6.60 12.30 -17.40
N VAL A 133 7.25 12.16 -18.57
CA VAL A 133 8.67 11.80 -18.67
C VAL A 133 9.58 12.77 -17.91
N GLN A 134 9.37 14.08 -18.07
CA GLN A 134 10.18 15.08 -17.39
C GLN A 134 10.01 15.02 -15.87
N MET A 135 8.76 14.91 -15.40
CA MET A 135 8.46 14.77 -13.97
C MET A 135 9.12 13.52 -13.38
N VAL A 136 9.10 12.40 -14.11
CA VAL A 136 9.76 11.18 -13.64
C VAL A 136 11.28 11.33 -13.61
N ALA A 137 11.88 11.99 -14.61
CA ALA A 137 13.32 12.25 -14.62
C ALA A 137 13.76 13.08 -13.40
N GLU A 138 12.95 14.05 -12.98
CA GLU A 138 13.21 14.85 -11.75
C GLU A 138 13.10 14.02 -10.47
N LEU A 139 12.26 12.98 -10.46
CA LEU A 139 12.12 12.06 -9.31
C LEU A 139 13.24 11.02 -9.22
N GLN A 140 13.95 10.74 -10.32
CA GLN A 140 15.08 9.81 -10.34
C GLN A 140 16.31 10.46 -9.69
N SER A 141 16.67 9.95 -8.52
CA SER A 141 17.81 10.42 -7.72
C SER A 141 18.44 9.27 -6.96
N GLU A 142 19.54 9.52 -6.26
CA GLU A 142 20.18 8.51 -5.39
C GLU A 142 19.24 8.02 -4.26
N LYS A 143 18.26 8.84 -3.86
CA LYS A 143 17.38 8.54 -2.73
C LYS A 143 16.03 7.98 -3.15
N MET A 144 15.58 8.30 -4.37
CA MET A 144 14.23 8.03 -4.85
C MET A 144 14.23 7.64 -6.33
N GLY A 145 13.31 6.77 -6.71
CA GLY A 145 13.10 6.40 -8.11
C GLY A 145 11.67 5.93 -8.37
N VAL A 146 11.39 5.63 -9.64
CA VAL A 146 10.07 5.23 -10.13
C VAL A 146 10.20 3.97 -10.97
N HIS A 147 9.33 2.97 -10.75
CA HIS A 147 9.26 1.74 -11.54
C HIS A 147 8.16 1.83 -12.61
N PHE A 148 8.50 2.25 -13.82
CA PHE A 148 7.53 2.59 -14.86
C PHE A 148 7.90 2.06 -16.25
N THR A 149 6.93 2.16 -17.16
CA THR A 149 7.05 2.18 -18.62
C THR A 149 6.32 3.40 -19.17
N ILE A 150 6.68 3.86 -20.36
CA ILE A 150 5.92 4.89 -21.09
C ILE A 150 4.91 4.20 -21.99
N LYS A 151 3.69 4.72 -22.06
CA LYS A 151 2.66 4.25 -22.97
C LYS A 151 3.07 4.54 -24.41
N ASP A 152 3.18 3.50 -25.23
CA ASP A 152 3.37 3.65 -26.68
C ASP A 152 2.08 4.19 -27.33
N GLU A 153 2.23 4.99 -28.40
CA GLU A 153 1.11 5.47 -29.20
C GLU A 153 0.63 4.33 -30.11
N THR A 154 -0.64 3.96 -29.97
CA THR A 154 -1.38 3.25 -31.01
C THR A 154 -2.05 4.24 -31.96
#